data_AF-A0A9E6UR18-F1
#
_entry.id   AF-A0A9E6UR18-F1
#
_cell.length_a   1.000
_cell.length_b   1.000
_cell.length_c   1.000
_cell.angle_alpha   90.00
_cell.angle_beta   90.00
_cell.angle_gamma   90.00
#
_symmetry.space_group_name_H-M   'P 1'
#
loop_
_entity.id
_entity.type
_entity.pdbx_description
1 polymer ?
#
loop_
_entity_poly.entity_id
_entity_poly.type
_entity_poly.pdbx_seq_one_letter_code
_entity_poly.pdbx_strand_id
1 'polypeptide(L)'
;MERERLAKLLGLLASDQEGEVQAAARAITRLVRDSGLSWDDLLLAPKPHRWTEVIGFPALYTSELRRRMEAERQMAWWRQVAEGQRHTIEALKSRLEAASPPVPDATAPRAACVETGNRQIDGLLAAELSEDQRIRVEAIASWFRRTGTLTRTEQEDLDRFSEQLSVAA
;
A
#
# COMPACT_ATOMS: atom_id res chain seq x y z
N MET A 1 -13.03 38.19 8.45
CA MET A 1 -13.67 36.93 8.02
C MET A 1 -13.35 36.53 6.58
N GLU A 2 -13.39 37.44 5.59
CA GLU A 2 -13.18 37.06 4.18
C GLU A 2 -11.77 36.52 3.84
N ARG A 3 -10.71 37.05 4.47
CA ARG A 3 -9.33 36.58 4.29
C ARG A 3 -9.14 35.11 4.68
N GLU A 4 -9.71 34.68 5.80
CA GLU A 4 -9.61 33.28 6.25
C GLU A 4 -10.40 32.34 5.34
N ARG A 5 -11.55 32.80 4.86
CA ARG A 5 -12.37 32.05 3.90
C ARG A 5 -11.63 31.88 2.57
N LEU A 6 -10.99 32.94 2.08
CA LEU A 6 -10.18 32.91 0.87
C LEU A 6 -8.97 31.98 1.03
N ALA A 7 -8.27 32.04 2.17
CA ALA A 7 -7.14 31.15 2.46
C ALA A 7 -7.53 29.66 2.44
N LYS A 8 -8.69 29.32 3.01
CA LYS A 8 -9.23 27.94 2.94
C LYS A 8 -9.52 27.51 1.50
N LEU A 9 -10.15 28.37 0.70
CA LEU A 9 -10.46 28.07 -0.69
C LEU A 9 -9.21 27.94 -1.56
N LEU A 10 -8.18 28.77 -1.33
CA LEU A 10 -6.89 28.65 -2.02
C LEU A 10 -6.19 27.34 -1.69
N GLY A 11 -6.31 26.83 -0.45
CA GLY A 11 -5.80 25.51 -0.09
C GLY A 11 -6.45 24.36 -0.88
N LEU A 12 -7.74 24.49 -1.23
CA LEU A 12 -8.46 23.48 -2.01
C LEU A 12 -8.05 23.43 -3.49
N LEU A 13 -7.38 24.46 -4.01
CA LEU A 13 -6.83 24.42 -5.38
C LEU A 13 -5.70 23.40 -5.55
N ALA A 14 -5.13 22.91 -4.44
CA ALA A 14 -4.12 21.86 -4.42
C ALA A 14 -4.70 20.45 -4.17
N SER A 15 -6.02 20.27 -4.19
CA SER A 15 -6.66 18.95 -4.03
C SER A 15 -6.43 18.06 -5.25
N ASP A 16 -6.29 16.75 -5.02
CA ASP A 16 -6.22 15.73 -6.08
C ASP A 16 -7.60 15.46 -6.73
N GLN A 17 -8.67 16.01 -6.16
CA GLN A 17 -10.03 15.85 -6.68
C GLN A 17 -10.41 17.02 -7.59
N GLU A 18 -10.52 16.75 -8.90
CA GLU A 18 -10.83 17.77 -9.90
C GLU A 18 -12.14 18.54 -9.60
N GLY A 19 -13.16 17.85 -9.07
CA GLY A 19 -14.42 18.46 -8.66
C GLY A 19 -14.28 19.48 -7.54
N GLU A 20 -13.41 19.21 -6.56
CA GLU A 20 -13.11 20.13 -5.46
C GLU A 20 -12.36 21.35 -5.95
N VAL A 21 -11.37 21.15 -6.83
CA VAL A 21 -10.61 22.23 -7.45
C VAL A 21 -11.53 23.16 -8.24
N GLN A 22 -12.42 22.63 -9.08
CA GLN A 22 -13.35 23.44 -9.85
C GLN A 22 -14.37 24.18 -8.97
N ALA A 23 -14.88 23.53 -7.92
CA ALA A 23 -15.80 24.17 -6.97
C ALA A 23 -15.11 25.33 -6.22
N ALA A 24 -13.87 25.11 -5.76
CA ALA A 24 -13.05 26.11 -5.11
C ALA A 24 -12.74 27.30 -6.04
N ALA A 25 -12.32 27.04 -7.28
CA ALA A 25 -12.03 28.09 -8.26
C ALA A 25 -13.26 28.98 -8.56
N ARG A 26 -14.45 28.37 -8.69
CA ARG A 26 -15.71 29.11 -8.87
C ARG A 26 -16.06 29.94 -7.64
N ALA A 27 -15.89 29.39 -6.44
CA ALA A 27 -16.15 30.09 -5.19
C ALA A 27 -15.22 31.29 -4.99
N ILE A 28 -13.92 31.13 -5.30
CA ILE A 28 -12.94 32.22 -5.29
C ILE A 28 -13.37 33.28 -6.29
N THR A 29 -13.66 32.91 -7.54
CA THR A 29 -14.06 33.88 -8.58
C THR A 29 -15.28 34.71 -8.17
N ARG A 30 -16.28 34.11 -7.49
CA ARG A 30 -17.41 34.87 -6.96
C ARG A 30 -16.99 35.84 -5.86
N LEU A 31 -16.22 35.36 -4.88
CA LEU A 31 -15.73 36.18 -3.77
C LEU A 31 -14.93 37.40 -4.27
N VAL A 32 -14.08 37.20 -5.28
CA VAL A 32 -13.29 38.27 -5.92
C VAL A 32 -14.19 39.31 -6.59
N ARG A 33 -15.20 38.86 -7.35
CA ARG A 33 -16.15 39.75 -8.03
C ARG A 33 -17.05 40.50 -7.04
N ASP A 34 -17.50 39.84 -5.99
CA ASP A 34 -18.35 40.45 -4.95
C ASP A 34 -17.59 41.55 -4.19
N SER A 35 -16.27 41.43 -4.09
CA SER A 35 -15.38 42.47 -3.55
C SER A 35 -15.04 43.59 -4.56
N GLY A 36 -15.57 43.54 -5.79
CA GLY A 36 -15.28 44.52 -6.85
C GLY A 36 -13.87 44.42 -7.42
N LEU A 37 -13.17 43.30 -7.16
CA LEU A 37 -11.81 43.05 -7.64
C LEU A 37 -11.84 42.19 -8.91
N SER A 38 -10.76 42.24 -9.68
CA SER A 38 -10.49 41.32 -10.78
C SER A 38 -9.42 40.30 -10.40
N TRP A 39 -9.27 39.25 -11.20
CA TRP A 39 -8.17 38.30 -11.04
C TRP A 39 -6.80 38.97 -11.25
N ASP A 40 -6.74 39.99 -12.10
CA ASP A 40 -5.51 40.76 -12.30
C ASP A 40 -5.11 41.48 -11.02
N ASP A 41 -6.06 42.02 -10.26
CA ASP A 41 -5.79 42.69 -8.97
C ASP A 41 -5.27 41.73 -7.89
N LEU A 42 -5.56 40.43 -8.01
CA LEU A 42 -5.10 39.38 -7.09
C LEU A 42 -3.75 38.78 -7.48
N LEU A 43 -3.51 38.65 -8.79
CA LEU A 43 -2.29 38.05 -9.35
C LEU A 43 -1.17 39.09 -9.46
N LEU A 44 -1.51 40.36 -9.65
CA LEU A 44 -0.58 41.47 -9.50
C LEU A 44 -0.30 41.62 -8.01
N ALA A 45 0.78 40.97 -7.56
CA ALA A 45 1.34 41.20 -6.24
C ALA A 45 1.33 42.71 -5.94
N PRO A 46 0.88 43.15 -4.75
CA PRO A 46 0.92 44.57 -4.42
C PRO A 46 2.32 45.07 -4.71
N LYS A 47 2.41 46.18 -5.48
CA LYS A 47 3.67 46.88 -5.73
C LYS A 47 4.41 46.93 -4.38
N PRO A 48 5.58 46.30 -4.26
CA PRO A 48 6.20 46.06 -2.96
C PRO A 48 6.33 47.39 -2.25
N HIS A 49 5.58 47.58 -1.16
CA HIS A 49 5.67 48.81 -0.36
C HIS A 49 6.98 48.83 0.43
N ARG A 50 7.66 47.67 0.54
CA ARG A 50 8.97 47.51 1.20
C ARG A 50 9.87 46.56 0.40
N TRP A 51 11.11 46.97 0.20
CA TRP A 51 12.19 46.24 -0.46
C TRP A 51 12.43 44.82 0.11
N THR A 52 12.06 44.58 1.36
CA THR A 52 12.17 43.28 2.05
C THR A 52 11.26 42.19 1.48
N GLU A 53 10.13 42.54 0.85
CA GLU A 53 9.20 41.58 0.24
C GLU A 53 9.71 41.07 -1.12
N VAL A 54 10.49 41.89 -1.83
CA VAL A 54 11.13 41.53 -3.12
C VAL A 54 12.23 40.48 -2.93
N ILE A 55 12.90 40.48 -1.78
CA ILE A 55 14.01 39.54 -1.47
C ILE A 55 13.47 38.15 -1.09
N GLY A 56 12.25 38.04 -0.57
CA GLY A 56 11.66 36.76 -0.14
C GLY A 56 11.19 35.87 -1.29
N PHE A 57 10.76 36.45 -2.41
CA PHE A 57 10.18 35.70 -3.54
C PHE A 57 11.19 34.74 -4.21
N PRO A 58 12.44 35.14 -4.52
CA PRO A 58 13.45 34.21 -5.03
C PRO A 58 13.76 33.06 -4.06
N ALA A 59 13.77 33.31 -2.75
CA ALA A 59 14.03 32.29 -1.74
C ALA A 59 12.90 31.24 -1.69
N LEU A 60 11.63 31.69 -1.72
CA LEU A 60 10.48 30.79 -1.79
C LEU A 60 10.44 30.00 -3.09
N TYR A 61 10.67 30.66 -4.24
CA TYR A 61 10.68 30.03 -5.55
C TYR A 61 11.81 28.97 -5.69
N THR A 62 13.01 29.28 -5.19
CA THR A 62 14.13 28.32 -5.21
C THR A 62 13.92 27.14 -4.27
N SER A 63 13.27 27.34 -3.12
CA SER A 63 12.93 26.25 -2.20
C SER A 63 11.92 25.27 -2.82
N GLU A 64 10.91 25.78 -3.53
CA GLU A 64 9.91 24.96 -4.21
C GLU A 64 10.51 24.23 -5.42
N LEU A 65 11.36 24.90 -6.19
CA LEU A 65 12.14 24.25 -7.26
C LEU A 65 13.03 23.12 -6.73
N ARG A 66 13.72 23.35 -5.61
CA ARG A 66 14.54 22.32 -4.97
C ARG A 66 13.68 21.12 -4.54
N ARG A 67 12.53 21.37 -3.91
CA ARG A 67 11.58 20.33 -3.50
C ARG A 67 11.11 19.48 -4.68
N ARG A 68 10.78 20.11 -5.82
CA ARG A 68 10.38 19.39 -7.05
C ARG A 68 11.51 18.57 -7.64
N MET A 69 12.72 19.13 -7.75
CA MET A 69 13.87 18.39 -8.27
C MET A 69 14.25 17.20 -7.38
N GLU A 70 14.13 17.34 -6.05
CA GLU A 70 14.36 16.23 -5.12
C GLU A 70 13.33 15.11 -5.29
N ALA A 71 12.05 15.47 -5.46
CA ALA A 71 10.99 14.50 -5.74
C ALA A 71 11.22 13.76 -7.06
N GLU A 72 11.61 14.47 -8.13
CA GLU A 72 11.94 13.87 -9.43
C GLU A 72 13.12 12.90 -9.34
N ARG A 73 14.19 13.29 -8.62
CA ARG A 73 15.36 12.43 -8.39
C ARG A 73 15.00 11.21 -7.57
N GLN A 74 14.19 11.36 -6.52
CA GLN A 74 13.72 10.22 -5.72
C GLN A 74 12.88 9.26 -6.56
N MET A 75 11.97 9.76 -7.40
CA MET A 75 11.20 8.90 -8.31
C MET A 75 12.09 8.17 -9.31
N ALA A 76 13.10 8.85 -9.88
CA ALA A 76 14.04 8.21 -10.81
C ALA A 76 14.83 7.09 -10.13
N TRP A 77 15.30 7.33 -8.90
CA TRP A 77 15.98 6.32 -8.09
C TRP A 77 15.08 5.12 -7.79
N TRP A 78 13.84 5.35 -7.34
CA TRP A 78 12.89 4.27 -7.06
C TRP A 78 12.54 3.44 -8.29
N ARG A 79 12.46 4.04 -9.48
CA ARG A 79 12.26 3.30 -10.74
C ARG A 79 13.42 2.35 -11.02
N GLN A 80 14.66 2.82 -10.87
CA GLN A 80 15.84 1.97 -11.06
C GLN A 80 15.89 0.81 -10.06
N VAL A 81 15.57 1.08 -8.78
CA VAL A 81 15.51 0.03 -7.75
C VAL A 81 14.43 -1.00 -8.08
N ALA A 82 13.23 -0.56 -8.48
CA ALA A 82 12.13 -1.45 -8.85
C ALA A 82 12.50 -2.33 -10.06
N GLU A 83 13.19 -1.78 -11.04
CA GLU A 83 13.66 -2.52 -12.22
C GLU A 83 14.70 -3.58 -11.85
N GLY A 84 15.66 -3.24 -10.97
CA GLY A 84 16.61 -4.22 -10.44
C GLY A 84 15.93 -5.36 -9.68
N GLN A 85 14.91 -5.07 -8.87
CA GLN A 85 14.16 -6.09 -8.13
C GLN A 85 13.34 -7.01 -9.04
N ARG A 86 12.77 -6.50 -10.14
CA ARG A 86 12.00 -7.33 -11.08
C ARG A 86 12.81 -8.50 -11.62
N HIS A 87 14.05 -8.27 -12.02
CA HIS A 87 14.93 -9.34 -12.49
C HIS A 87 15.21 -10.39 -11.41
N THR A 88 15.39 -9.97 -10.15
CA THR A 88 15.59 -10.92 -9.05
C THR A 88 14.35 -11.76 -8.76
N ILE A 89 13.16 -11.14 -8.81
CA ILE A 89 11.88 -11.84 -8.62
C ILE A 89 11.67 -12.84 -9.76
N GLU A 90 11.93 -12.45 -11.00
CA GLU A 90 11.78 -13.31 -12.17
C GLU A 90 12.76 -14.50 -12.11
N ALA A 91 14.03 -14.26 -11.76
CA ALA A 91 15.00 -15.34 -11.57
C ALA A 91 14.59 -16.30 -10.44
N LEU A 92 14.09 -15.79 -9.32
CA LEU A 92 13.58 -16.63 -8.22
C LEU A 92 12.34 -17.42 -8.64
N LYS A 93 11.42 -16.81 -9.39
CA LYS A 93 10.25 -17.50 -9.95
C LYS A 93 10.66 -18.63 -10.87
N SER A 94 11.56 -18.39 -11.82
CA SER A 94 12.06 -19.44 -12.72
C SER A 94 12.79 -20.56 -11.97
N ARG A 95 13.56 -20.23 -10.92
CA ARG A 95 14.19 -21.26 -10.06
C ARG A 95 13.15 -22.06 -9.28
N LEU A 96 12.10 -21.40 -8.79
CA LEU A 96 11.01 -22.08 -8.08
C LEU A 96 10.22 -22.99 -9.02
N GLU A 97 9.91 -22.52 -10.24
CA GLU A 97 9.25 -23.33 -11.28
C GLU A 97 10.10 -24.53 -11.67
N ALA A 98 11.41 -24.35 -11.88
CA ALA A 98 12.33 -25.43 -12.19
C ALA A 98 12.54 -26.43 -11.03
N ALA A 99 12.42 -25.97 -9.79
CA ALA A 99 12.50 -26.79 -8.59
C ALA A 99 11.14 -27.39 -8.19
N SER A 100 10.04 -26.96 -8.82
CA SER A 100 8.73 -27.51 -8.55
C SER A 100 8.64 -28.90 -9.19
N PRO A 101 8.38 -29.97 -8.43
CA PRO A 101 8.09 -31.26 -9.02
C PRO A 101 6.84 -31.15 -9.91
N PRO A 102 6.71 -31.98 -10.96
CA PRO A 102 5.50 -32.01 -11.77
C PRO A 102 4.31 -32.23 -10.84
N VAL A 103 3.29 -31.37 -10.96
CA VAL A 103 2.02 -31.50 -10.24
C VAL A 103 1.54 -32.93 -10.47
N PRO A 104 1.41 -33.77 -9.41
CA PRO A 104 0.93 -35.13 -9.59
C PRO A 104 -0.47 -35.06 -10.20
N ASP A 105 -0.68 -35.86 -11.23
CA ASP A 105 -1.93 -35.98 -11.99
C ASP A 105 -3.13 -35.99 -11.03
N ALA A 106 -4.11 -35.12 -11.25
CA ALA A 106 -5.29 -34.96 -10.38
C ALA A 106 -6.22 -36.19 -10.36
N THR A 107 -5.81 -37.29 -11.00
CA THR A 107 -6.45 -38.60 -11.01
C THR A 107 -5.80 -39.62 -10.08
N ALA A 108 -4.67 -39.30 -9.43
CA ALA A 108 -4.12 -40.17 -8.38
C ALA A 108 -5.07 -40.20 -7.17
N PRO A 109 -5.41 -41.38 -6.62
CA PRO A 109 -6.21 -41.45 -5.41
C PRO A 109 -5.51 -40.64 -4.32
N ARG A 110 -6.22 -39.66 -3.73
CA ARG A 110 -5.75 -38.84 -2.61
C ARG A 110 -5.04 -39.76 -1.62
N ALA A 111 -3.71 -39.65 -1.57
CA ALA A 111 -2.89 -40.52 -0.75
C ALA A 111 -3.44 -40.47 0.67
N ALA A 112 -3.79 -41.65 1.20
CA ALA A 112 -4.22 -41.83 2.57
C ALA A 112 -3.31 -41.01 3.51
N CYS A 113 -3.91 -40.34 4.50
CA CYS A 113 -3.19 -39.55 5.51
C CYS A 113 -1.95 -40.31 5.99
N VAL A 114 -0.79 -39.90 5.50
CA VAL A 114 0.50 -40.34 6.04
C VAL A 114 0.74 -39.44 7.23
N GLU A 115 0.76 -40.03 8.42
CA GLU A 115 1.02 -39.36 9.69
C GLU A 115 2.25 -38.44 9.56
N THR A 116 2.07 -37.16 9.87
CA THR A 116 3.16 -36.18 9.87
C THR A 116 4.12 -36.39 11.04
N GLY A 117 3.74 -37.23 12.01
CA GLY A 117 4.48 -37.46 13.25
C GLY A 117 4.28 -36.35 14.28
N ASN A 118 3.51 -35.32 13.93
CA ASN A 118 3.10 -34.26 14.82
C ASN A 118 1.65 -34.50 15.23
N ARG A 119 1.44 -34.91 16.49
CA ARG A 119 0.12 -35.25 17.04
C ARG A 119 -0.92 -34.16 16.85
N GLN A 120 -0.52 -32.89 16.90
CA GLN A 120 -1.44 -31.76 16.76
C GLN A 120 -1.92 -31.62 15.32
N ILE A 121 -1.01 -31.72 14.35
CA ILE A 121 -1.35 -31.69 12.92
C ILE A 121 -2.19 -32.91 12.56
N ASP A 122 -1.77 -34.10 12.99
CA ASP A 122 -2.47 -35.35 12.69
C ASP A 122 -3.87 -35.39 13.32
N GLY A 123 -4.02 -34.87 14.54
CA GLY A 123 -5.31 -34.72 15.21
C GLY A 123 -6.25 -33.75 14.48
N LEU A 124 -5.73 -32.62 13.99
CA LEU A 124 -6.50 -31.64 13.23
C LEU A 124 -6.90 -32.16 11.85
N LEU A 125 -6.04 -32.91 11.16
CA LEU A 125 -6.36 -33.53 9.87
C LEU A 125 -7.42 -34.62 9.98
N ALA A 126 -7.53 -35.27 11.15
CA ALA A 126 -8.56 -36.25 11.44
C ALA A 126 -9.91 -35.65 11.88
N ALA A 127 -9.94 -34.36 12.26
CA ALA A 127 -11.13 -33.67 12.72
C ALA A 127 -11.98 -33.10 11.56
N GLU A 128 -13.25 -32.81 11.83
CA GLU A 128 -14.13 -32.08 10.89
C GLU A 128 -13.82 -30.58 10.96
N LEU A 129 -12.95 -30.11 10.06
CA LEU A 129 -12.61 -28.70 9.88
C LEU A 129 -13.39 -28.08 8.72
N SER A 130 -13.53 -26.75 8.73
CA SER A 130 -13.99 -26.03 7.54
C SER A 130 -13.00 -26.17 6.38
N GLU A 131 -13.46 -25.99 5.14
CA GLU A 131 -12.60 -26.15 3.94
C GLU A 131 -11.35 -25.26 4.01
N ASP A 132 -11.50 -23.99 4.43
CA ASP A 132 -10.40 -23.04 4.57
C ASP A 132 -9.40 -23.48 5.67
N GLN A 133 -9.91 -23.99 6.79
CA GLN A 133 -9.08 -24.50 7.88
C GLN A 133 -8.32 -25.75 7.45
N ARG A 134 -8.98 -26.66 6.74
CA ARG A 134 -8.39 -27.89 6.23
C ARG A 134 -7.25 -27.58 5.25
N ILE A 135 -7.47 -26.68 4.28
CA ILE A 135 -6.44 -26.23 3.34
C ILE A 135 -5.25 -25.64 4.09
N ARG A 136 -5.49 -24.83 5.13
CA ARG A 136 -4.44 -24.24 5.95
C ARG A 136 -3.64 -25.29 6.72
N VAL A 137 -4.30 -26.24 7.37
CA VAL A 137 -3.64 -27.34 8.12
C VAL A 137 -2.86 -28.25 7.16
N GLU A 138 -3.39 -28.56 5.98
CA GLU A 138 -2.68 -29.34 4.95
C GLU A 138 -1.42 -28.62 4.43
N ALA A 139 -1.48 -27.29 4.26
CA ALA A 139 -0.32 -26.50 3.89
C ALA A 139 0.77 -26.53 4.99
N ILE A 140 0.38 -26.39 6.26
CA ILE A 140 1.30 -26.49 7.41
C ILE A 140 1.89 -27.90 7.51
N ALA A 141 1.08 -28.95 7.32
CA ALA A 141 1.51 -30.34 7.30
C ALA A 141 2.53 -30.61 6.17
N SER A 142 2.30 -30.04 4.99
CA SER A 142 3.23 -30.13 3.85
C SER A 142 4.56 -29.43 4.15
N TRP A 143 4.50 -28.22 4.71
CA TRP A 143 5.70 -27.49 5.13
C TRP A 143 6.49 -28.24 6.19
N PHE A 144 5.83 -28.70 7.25
CA PHE A 144 6.44 -29.44 8.35
C PHE A 144 7.10 -30.74 7.88
N ARG A 145 6.48 -31.48 6.95
CA ARG A 145 7.12 -32.66 6.34
C ARG A 145 8.41 -32.33 5.60
N ARG A 146 8.50 -31.14 5.02
CA ARG A 146 9.67 -30.69 4.25
C ARG A 146 10.78 -30.14 5.14
N THR A 147 10.44 -29.46 6.23
CA THR A 147 11.41 -28.70 7.04
C THR A 147 11.65 -29.28 8.43
N GLY A 148 10.76 -30.15 8.92
CA GLY A 148 10.76 -30.68 10.29
C GLY A 148 10.52 -29.62 11.37
N THR A 149 10.16 -28.39 11.01
CA THR A 149 10.03 -27.26 11.93
C THR A 149 8.80 -26.42 11.61
N LEU A 150 8.14 -25.92 12.67
CA LEU A 150 7.02 -24.99 12.57
C LEU A 150 7.50 -23.58 12.89
N THR A 151 7.03 -22.61 12.12
CA THR A 151 7.16 -21.20 12.47
C THR A 151 6.21 -20.83 13.59
N ARG A 152 6.49 -19.74 14.31
CA ARG A 152 5.64 -19.24 15.39
C ARG A 152 4.19 -19.01 14.94
N THR A 153 4.00 -18.43 13.76
CA THR A 153 2.68 -18.15 13.19
C THR A 153 1.91 -19.42 12.85
N GLU A 154 2.61 -20.46 12.37
CA GLU A 154 1.98 -21.75 12.07
C GLU A 154 1.56 -22.47 13.35
N GLN A 155 2.37 -22.39 14.42
CA GLN A 155 1.99 -22.92 15.73
C GLN A 155 0.77 -22.21 16.30
N GLU A 156 0.74 -20.86 16.25
CA GLU A 156 -0.40 -20.06 16.72
C GLU A 156 -1.70 -20.37 15.94
N ASP A 157 -1.60 -20.64 14.63
CA ASP A 157 -2.75 -21.05 13.82
C ASP A 157 -3.27 -22.45 14.23
N LEU A 158 -2.38 -23.42 14.45
CA LEU A 158 -2.77 -24.77 14.90
C LEU A 158 -3.40 -24.74 16.30
N ASP A 159 -2.88 -23.91 17.21
CA ASP A 159 -3.43 -23.74 18.56
C ASP A 159 -4.85 -23.16 18.48
N ARG A 160 -5.05 -22.10 17.66
CA ARG A 160 -6.37 -21.50 17.44
C ARG A 160 -7.39 -22.50 16.89
N PHE A 161 -7.00 -23.33 15.93
CA PHE A 161 -7.91 -24.34 15.37
C PHE A 161 -8.24 -25.45 16.39
N SER A 162 -7.27 -25.82 17.21
CA SER A 162 -7.48 -26.82 18.28
C SER A 162 -8.45 -26.29 19.35
N GLU A 163 -8.32 -25.03 19.73
CA GLU A 163 -9.24 -24.36 20.66
C GLU A 163 -10.67 -24.31 20.09
N GLN A 164 -10.82 -23.95 18.81
CA GLN A 164 -12.12 -23.88 18.16
C GLN A 164 -12.84 -25.22 18.12
N LEU A 165 -12.12 -26.32 17.88
CA LEU A 165 -12.68 -27.67 17.93
C LEU A 165 -13.07 -28.08 19.36
N SER A 166 -12.29 -27.68 20.37
CA SER A 166 -12.61 -27.99 21.78
C SER A 166 -13.87 -27.28 22.29
N VAL A 167 -14.23 -26.14 21.70
CA VAL A 167 -15.45 -25.37 22.04
C VAL A 167 -16.68 -25.91 21.30
N ALA A 168 -16.48 -26.61 20.18
CA ALA A 168 -17.56 -27.16 19.36
C ALA A 168 -17.97 -28.60 19.72
N ALA A 169 -17.18 -29.29 20.56
CA ALA A 169 -17.43 -30.65 21.05
C ALA A 169 -18.20 -30.66 22.38
#